data_AF-A0A821JIG5-F1
#
_entry.id   AF-A0A821JIG5-F1
#
_cell.length_a   1.000
_cell.length_b   1.000
_cell.length_c   1.000
_cell.angle_alpha   90.00
_cell.angle_beta   90.00
_cell.angle_gamma   90.00
#
_symmetry.space_group_name_H-M   'P 1'
#
loop_
_entity.id
_entity.type
_entity.pdbx_description
1 polymer ?
#
loop_
_entity_poly.entity_id
_entity_poly.type
_entity_poly.pdbx_seq_one_letter_code
_entity_poly.pdbx_strand_id
1 'polypeptide(L)'
;MGGVVRQALEKLCVVITIVLIYENALVFYQHLFPYWWSHGFYRQFFFNLIVGHWLVINTVMHYYFGITKSPGFVADLKIDKSTQDALGYTKCLKCGVMKPPRAHHCKVCQKCVVRYDHH
;
A
#
# COMPACT_ATOMS: atom_id res chain seq x y z
N MET A 1 4.53 -10.96 -21.90
CA MET A 1 4.02 -11.95 -20.91
C MET A 1 4.06 -11.46 -19.46
N GLY A 2 5.12 -10.82 -18.97
CA GLY A 2 5.24 -10.46 -17.55
C GLY A 2 4.22 -9.45 -16.98
N GLY A 3 3.70 -8.51 -17.80
CA GLY A 3 2.76 -7.49 -17.32
C GLY A 3 1.36 -8.02 -16.99
N VAL A 4 0.83 -8.93 -17.81
CA VAL A 4 -0.51 -9.54 -17.58
C VAL A 4 -0.50 -10.43 -16.35
N VAL A 5 0.55 -11.23 -16.17
CA VAL A 5 0.73 -12.09 -14.99
C VAL A 5 0.84 -11.25 -13.72
N ARG A 6 1.60 -10.14 -13.76
CA ARG A 6 1.74 -9.23 -12.60
C ARG A 6 0.41 -8.58 -12.23
N GLN A 7 -0.35 -8.08 -13.20
CA GLN A 7 -1.66 -7.48 -12.95
C GLN A 7 -2.68 -8.50 -12.41
N ALA A 8 -2.60 -9.77 -12.84
CA ALA A 8 -3.40 -10.85 -12.28
C ALA A 8 -3.02 -11.17 -10.83
N LEU A 9 -1.71 -11.19 -10.52
CA LEU A 9 -1.20 -11.41 -9.16
C LEU A 9 -1.62 -10.27 -8.22
N GLU A 10 -1.55 -9.02 -8.66
CA GLU A 10 -2.02 -7.86 -7.88
C GLU A 10 -3.49 -8.02 -7.48
N LYS A 11 -4.37 -8.32 -8.45
CA LYS A 11 -5.79 -8.55 -8.20
C LYS A 11 -6.03 -9.75 -7.28
N LEU A 12 -5.26 -10.83 -7.45
CA LEU A 12 -5.34 -12.01 -6.60
C LEU A 12 -4.98 -11.69 -5.15
N CYS A 13 -3.90 -10.94 -4.91
CA CYS A 13 -3.51 -10.50 -3.56
C CYS A 13 -4.60 -9.64 -2.89
N VAL A 14 -5.27 -8.76 -3.64
CA VAL A 14 -6.39 -7.96 -3.13
C VAL A 14 -7.53 -8.88 -2.68
N VAL A 15 -7.92 -9.85 -3.51
CA VAL A 15 -9.00 -10.80 -3.20
C VAL A 15 -8.64 -11.65 -1.98
N ILE A 16 -7.42 -12.21 -1.93
CA ILE A 16 -6.94 -12.98 -0.78
C ILE A 16 -7.02 -12.15 0.50
N THR A 17 -6.56 -10.90 0.46
CA THR A 17 -6.59 -10.00 1.62
C THR A 17 -8.02 -9.77 2.12
N ILE A 18 -8.97 -9.53 1.20
CA ILE A 18 -10.40 -9.35 1.55
C ILE A 18 -10.98 -10.62 2.18
N VAL A 19 -10.69 -11.79 1.61
CA VAL A 19 -11.14 -13.09 2.14
C VAL A 19 -10.60 -13.29 3.55
N LEU A 20 -9.31 -13.07 3.79
CA LEU A 20 -8.71 -13.23 5.11
C LEU A 20 -9.32 -12.29 6.16
N ILE A 21 -9.63 -11.04 5.78
CA ILE A 21 -10.31 -10.08 6.67
C ILE A 21 -11.72 -10.57 7.00
N TYR A 22 -12.46 -11.06 6.00
CA TYR A 22 -13.81 -11.58 6.18
C TYR A 22 -13.85 -12.80 7.09
N GLU A 23 -12.96 -13.77 6.87
CA GLU A 23 -12.81 -14.96 7.72
C GLU A 23 -12.52 -14.59 9.18
N ASN A 24 -11.64 -13.61 9.43
CA ASN A 24 -11.39 -13.11 10.78
C ASN A 24 -12.65 -12.50 11.41
N ALA A 25 -13.45 -11.75 10.65
CA ALA A 25 -14.70 -11.20 11.14
C ALA A 25 -15.73 -12.31 11.46
N LEU A 26 -15.84 -13.33 10.60
CA LEU A 26 -16.72 -14.48 10.84
C LEU A 26 -16.38 -15.20 12.15
N VAL A 27 -15.10 -15.51 12.37
CA VAL A 27 -14.65 -16.17 13.62
C VAL A 27 -15.02 -15.32 14.84
N PHE A 28 -14.84 -14.01 14.77
CA PHE A 28 -15.23 -13.10 15.85
C PHE A 28 -16.73 -13.17 16.15
N TYR A 29 -17.57 -13.03 15.12
CA TYR A 29 -19.02 -12.94 15.32
C TYR A 29 -19.69 -14.28 15.60
N GLN A 30 -19.16 -15.38 15.07
CA GLN A 30 -19.75 -16.72 15.22
C GLN A 30 -19.26 -17.46 16.47
N HIS A 31 -18.03 -17.20 16.92
CA HIS A 31 -17.43 -17.96 18.03
C HIS A 31 -17.10 -17.08 19.24
N LEU A 32 -16.38 -15.97 19.04
CA LEU A 32 -15.92 -15.13 20.16
C LEU A 32 -17.06 -14.33 20.80
N PHE A 33 -17.95 -13.76 19.98
CA PHE A 33 -19.08 -12.99 20.48
C PHE A 33 -20.02 -13.81 21.36
N PRO A 34 -20.56 -14.98 20.91
CA PRO A 34 -21.47 -15.76 21.75
C PRO A 34 -20.79 -16.22 23.05
N TYR A 35 -19.52 -16.61 22.97
CA TYR A 35 -18.74 -17.05 24.12
C TYR A 35 -18.56 -15.93 25.16
N TRP A 36 -18.11 -14.74 24.75
CA TRP A 36 -17.94 -13.63 25.69
C TRP A 36 -19.26 -13.11 26.24
N TRP A 37 -20.31 -13.11 25.42
CA TRP A 37 -21.64 -12.68 25.85
C TRP A 37 -22.21 -13.62 26.91
N SER A 38 -22.15 -14.94 26.70
CA SER A 38 -22.69 -15.93 27.64
C SER A 38 -21.95 -15.97 28.98
N HIS A 39 -20.67 -15.60 29.01
CA HIS A 39 -19.85 -15.60 30.22
C HIS A 39 -19.73 -14.22 30.88
N GLY A 40 -20.45 -13.21 30.37
CA GLY A 40 -20.45 -11.86 30.96
C GLY A 40 -19.15 -11.06 30.74
N PHE A 41 -18.31 -11.44 29.77
CA PHE A 41 -17.05 -10.77 29.44
C PHE A 41 -17.25 -9.50 28.58
N TYR A 42 -18.19 -8.64 28.98
CA TYR A 42 -18.62 -7.48 28.19
C TYR A 42 -17.49 -6.46 27.96
N ARG A 43 -16.64 -6.21 28.97
CA ARG A 43 -15.51 -5.26 28.83
C ARG A 43 -14.54 -5.70 27.75
N GLN A 44 -14.18 -6.99 27.75
CA GLN A 44 -13.29 -7.56 26.75
C GLN A 44 -13.95 -7.56 25.36
N PHE A 45 -15.25 -7.84 25.30
CA PHE A 45 -16.03 -7.76 24.06
C PHE A 45 -15.99 -6.36 23.45
N PHE A 46 -16.35 -5.31 24.20
CA PHE A 46 -16.36 -3.94 23.67
C PHE A 46 -14.97 -3.44 23.28
N PHE A 47 -13.93 -3.78 24.06
CA PHE A 47 -12.55 -3.44 23.72
C PHE A 47 -12.15 -4.05 22.37
N ASN A 48 -12.34 -5.37 22.20
CA ASN A 48 -11.99 -6.06 20.96
C ASN A 48 -12.88 -5.63 19.78
N LEU A 49 -14.16 -5.33 20.03
CA LEU A 49 -15.05 -4.81 19.00
C LEU A 49 -14.50 -3.49 18.44
N ILE A 50 -14.19 -2.53 19.33
CA ILE A 50 -13.70 -1.21 18.92
C ILE A 50 -12.33 -1.32 18.25
N VAL A 51 -11.37 -1.96 18.91
CA VAL A 51 -9.98 -2.07 18.41
C VAL A 51 -9.93 -2.90 17.13
N GLY A 52 -10.66 -4.02 17.09
CA GLY A 52 -10.72 -4.90 15.92
C GLY A 52 -11.26 -4.20 14.69
N HIS A 53 -12.38 -3.48 14.81
CA HIS A 53 -12.94 -2.72 13.69
C HIS A 53 -12.02 -1.57 13.26
N TRP A 54 -11.40 -0.87 14.21
CA TRP A 54 -10.42 0.15 13.89
C TRP A 54 -9.24 -0.43 13.09
N LEU A 55 -8.70 -1.57 13.50
CA LEU A 55 -7.62 -2.24 12.76
C LEU A 55 -8.07 -2.67 11.35
N VAL A 56 -9.25 -3.26 11.20
CA VAL A 56 -9.81 -3.64 9.89
C VAL A 56 -9.91 -2.42 8.97
N ILE A 57 -10.45 -1.30 9.48
CA ILE A 57 -10.55 -0.05 8.71
C ILE A 57 -9.15 0.44 8.29
N ASN A 58 -8.18 0.46 9.21
CA ASN A 58 -6.81 0.87 8.89
C ASN A 58 -6.18 -0.03 7.82
N THR A 59 -6.30 -1.35 7.95
CA THR A 59 -5.76 -2.31 6.98
C THR A 59 -6.34 -2.08 5.59
N VAL A 60 -7.66 -1.95 5.47
CA VAL A 60 -8.31 -1.70 4.17
C VAL A 60 -7.88 -0.36 3.59
N MET A 61 -7.86 0.71 4.40
CA MET A 61 -7.48 2.05 3.93
C MET A 61 -6.02 2.13 3.49
N HIS A 62 -5.09 1.60 4.29
CA HIS A 62 -3.66 1.60 3.93
C HIS A 62 -3.39 0.76 2.69
N TYR A 63 -4.02 -0.40 2.57
CA TYR A 63 -3.88 -1.24 1.39
C TYR A 63 -4.43 -0.53 0.14
N TYR A 64 -5.63 0.04 0.24
CA TYR A 64 -6.24 0.83 -0.84
C TYR A 64 -5.33 1.97 -1.30
N PHE A 65 -4.78 2.76 -0.36
CA PHE A 65 -3.86 3.83 -0.71
C PHE A 65 -2.54 3.32 -1.30
N GLY A 66 -2.01 2.21 -0.79
CA GLY A 66 -0.79 1.59 -1.30
C GLY A 66 -0.89 1.15 -2.76
N ILE A 67 -2.07 0.72 -3.21
CA ILE A 67 -2.27 0.24 -4.59
C ILE A 67 -2.82 1.30 -5.55
N THR A 68 -3.50 2.35 -5.04
CA THR A 68 -4.14 3.36 -5.90
C THR A 68 -3.36 4.65 -6.04
N LYS A 69 -2.53 5.01 -5.06
CA LYS A 69 -1.80 6.27 -5.12
C LYS A 69 -0.60 6.15 -6.05
N SER A 70 -0.40 7.18 -6.86
CA SER A 70 0.80 7.30 -7.68
C SER A 70 2.03 7.25 -6.78
N PRO A 71 3.08 6.49 -7.13
CA PRO A 71 4.32 6.45 -6.37
C PRO A 71 5.13 7.75 -6.47
N GLY A 72 4.66 8.71 -7.29
CA GLY A 72 5.32 9.99 -7.54
C GLY A 72 6.38 9.86 -8.63
N PHE A 73 6.13 10.48 -9.79
CA PHE A 73 7.07 10.42 -10.92
C PHE A 73 7.96 11.66 -10.94
N VAL A 74 9.23 11.45 -11.29
CA VAL A 74 10.20 12.55 -11.43
C VAL A 74 9.78 13.55 -12.49
N ALA A 75 9.08 13.12 -13.54
CA ALA A 75 8.58 13.99 -14.60
C ALA A 75 7.55 15.03 -14.10
N ASP A 76 6.90 14.76 -12.96
CA ASP A 76 5.89 15.65 -12.39
C ASP A 76 6.52 16.72 -11.46
N LEU A 77 7.81 16.61 -11.15
CA LEU A 77 8.53 17.57 -10.32
C LEU A 77 8.85 18.83 -11.12
N LYS A 78 8.37 19.98 -10.65
CA LYS A 78 8.78 21.30 -11.16
C LYS A 78 9.96 21.79 -10.32
N ILE A 79 11.19 21.56 -10.80
CA ILE A 79 12.42 21.97 -10.12
C ILE A 79 13.30 22.72 -11.10
N ASP A 80 13.76 23.90 -10.69
CA ASP A 80 14.63 24.75 -11.48
C ASP A 80 16.04 24.15 -11.63
N LYS A 81 16.75 24.53 -12.69
CA LYS A 81 18.08 23.97 -12.98
C LYS A 81 19.11 24.27 -11.89
N SER A 82 19.04 25.42 -11.22
CA SER A 82 20.02 25.79 -10.19
C SER A 82 19.93 24.87 -8.96
N THR A 83 18.71 24.48 -8.59
CA THR A 83 18.45 23.49 -7.55
C THR A 83 18.92 22.08 -7.95
N GLN A 84 18.83 21.71 -9.23
CA GLN A 84 19.28 20.40 -9.70
C GLN A 84 20.80 20.23 -9.59
N ASP A 85 21.55 21.26 -9.98
CA ASP A 85 23.02 21.24 -9.96
C ASP A 85 23.57 21.22 -8.53
N ALA A 86 22.91 21.95 -7.61
CA ALA A 86 23.31 21.99 -6.20
C ALA A 86 23.02 20.67 -5.44
N LEU A 87 22.02 19.89 -5.86
CA LEU A 87 21.52 18.72 -5.13
C LEU A 87 21.98 17.37 -5.73
N GLY A 88 22.93 17.38 -6.67
CA GLY A 88 23.54 16.16 -7.21
C GLY A 88 22.57 15.29 -8.02
N TYR A 89 21.74 15.92 -8.85
CA TYR A 89 20.81 15.17 -9.71
C TYR A 89 21.56 14.34 -10.76
N THR A 90 21.06 13.16 -11.08
CA THR A 90 21.65 12.25 -12.09
C THR A 90 20.71 12.01 -13.26
N LYS A 91 21.22 12.04 -14.49
CA LYS A 91 20.39 11.80 -15.68
C LYS A 91 19.96 10.34 -15.78
N CYS A 92 18.67 10.08 -16.02
CA CYS A 92 18.21 8.77 -16.47
C CYS A 92 18.42 8.63 -17.98
N LEU A 93 19.20 7.63 -18.42
CA LEU A 93 19.41 7.40 -19.85
C LEU A 93 18.16 6.91 -20.58
N LYS A 94 17.25 6.21 -19.89
CA LYS A 94 16.01 5.67 -20.48
C LYS A 94 14.91 6.72 -20.62
N CYS A 95 14.74 7.55 -19.59
CA CYS A 95 13.67 8.55 -19.56
C CYS A 95 14.13 9.94 -20.00
N GLY A 96 15.45 10.19 -20.09
CA GLY A 96 16.01 11.51 -20.40
C GLY A 96 15.94 12.55 -19.28
N VAL A 97 15.21 12.28 -18.19
CA VAL A 97 14.99 13.22 -17.06
C VAL A 97 16.16 13.25 -16.07
N MET A 98 16.34 14.40 -15.40
CA MET A 98 17.24 14.55 -14.25
C MET A 98 16.56 14.00 -12.99
N LYS A 99 17.18 13.01 -12.36
CA LYS A 99 16.65 12.31 -11.18
C LYS A 99 17.26 12.90 -9.90
N PRO A 100 16.45 13.24 -8.88
CA PRO A 100 16.97 13.56 -7.56
C PRO A 100 17.70 12.35 -6.93
N PRO A 101 18.52 12.58 -5.89
CA PRO A 101 19.01 11.50 -5.03
C PRO A 101 17.86 10.60 -4.56
N ARG A 102 18.11 9.29 -4.48
CA ARG A 102 17.13 8.25 -4.14
C ARG A 102 15.99 8.02 -5.16
N ALA A 103 15.99 8.71 -6.30
CA ALA A 103 15.07 8.38 -7.39
C ALA A 103 15.69 7.34 -8.34
N HIS A 104 14.89 6.34 -8.71
CA HIS A 104 15.32 5.24 -9.57
C HIS A 104 14.31 5.00 -10.70
N HIS A 105 14.79 4.45 -11.81
CA HIS A 105 13.94 4.06 -12.93
C HIS A 105 13.31 2.70 -12.62
N CYS A 106 11.98 2.68 -12.49
CA CYS A 106 11.23 1.44 -12.33
C CYS A 106 11.07 0.78 -13.71
N LYS A 107 11.61 -0.44 -13.86
CA LYS A 107 11.48 -1.23 -15.10
C LYS A 107 10.03 -1.68 -15.36
N VAL A 108 9.18 -1.66 -14.35
CA VAL A 108 7.79 -2.13 -14.46
C VAL A 108 6.89 -0.97 -14.87
N CYS A 109 7.00 0.18 -14.18
CA CYS A 109 6.28 1.40 -14.55
C CYS A 109 6.85 2.11 -15.78
N GLN A 110 8.07 1.76 -16.23
CA GLN A 110 8.82 2.43 -17.30
C GLN A 110 9.01 3.94 -17.08
N LYS A 111 9.08 4.36 -15.81
CA LYS A 111 9.20 5.76 -15.38
C LYS A 111 10.17 5.88 -14.22
N CYS A 112 10.77 7.06 -14.05
CA CYS A 112 11.55 7.37 -12.86
C CYS A 112 10.62 7.75 -11.70
N VAL A 113 10.81 7.10 -10.55
CA VAL A 113 10.00 7.25 -9.35
C VAL A 113 10.84 7.91 -8.25
N VAL A 114 10.25 8.86 -7.52
CA VAL A 114 10.91 9.58 -6.42
C VAL A 114 11.01 8.67 -5.19
N ARG A 115 12.12 8.76 -4.43
CA ARG A 115 12.35 7.93 -3.22
C ARG A 115 12.01 6.45 -3.45
N TYR A 116 12.38 5.95 -4.64
CA TYR A 116 12.01 4.60 -5.06
C TYR A 116 12.67 3.57 -4.16
N ASP A 117 11.86 2.64 -3.67
CA ASP A 117 12.32 1.49 -2.90
C ASP A 117 12.26 0.24 -3.78
N HIS A 118 11.05 -0.21 -4.12
CA HIS A 118 10.80 -1.35 -4.99
C HIS A 118 9.43 -1.25 -5.70
N HIS A 119 9.19 -2.14 -6.68
CA HIS A 119 7.92 -2.30 -7.38
C HIS A 119 7.70 -3.77 -7.80
#